data_AF-A0A183ESE9-F1
#
_entry.id   AF-A0A183ESE9-F1
#
_cell.length_a   1.000
_cell.length_b   1.000
_cell.length_c   1.000
_cell.angle_alpha   90.00
_cell.angle_beta   90.00
_cell.angle_gamma   90.00
#
_symmetry.space_group_name_H-M   'P 1'
#
loop_
_entity.id
_entity.type
_entity.pdbx_description
1 polymer ?
#
loop_
_entity_poly.entity_id
_entity_poly.type
_entity_poly.pdbx_seq_one_letter_code
_entity_poly.pdbx_strand_id
1 'polypeptide(L)'
;MDGFNGDLCLGLRHEVNVDVRAYYEMLENDDEGTACRHPSNDQEQEFNCRSRCRLHLIREIYNCTAHSLSYLADKDYDGYSPCDYTTDVERTENTNSTDEECLKSCYRNCKQIRFRVDHEIKGPMLNSNLTMVTLNWRSFEYLSLEQNRVYTVTSFIAEIGGSIGVWLGLSVLSLIQVSQHSIQDLLLRYTSNKQSLQNGSCFVANLSHSHKNRNL
;
A
#
# COMPACT_ATOMS: atom_id res chain seq x y z
N MET A 1 10.08 -9.91 14.79
CA MET A 1 10.18 -10.00 16.25
C MET A 1 10.88 -8.74 16.68
N ASP A 2 10.12 -7.82 17.26
CA ASP A 2 10.69 -6.63 17.87
C ASP A 2 10.98 -6.99 19.32
N GLY A 3 12.18 -6.69 19.79
CA GLY A 3 12.59 -7.07 21.13
C GLY A 3 14.08 -7.36 21.22
N PHE A 4 14.53 -7.54 22.44
CA PHE A 4 15.90 -7.87 22.77
C PHE A 4 15.90 -9.20 23.52
N ASN A 5 16.65 -10.17 23.01
CA ASN A 5 16.91 -11.43 23.68
C ASN A 5 18.35 -11.38 24.22
N GLY A 6 18.50 -11.01 25.48
CA GLY A 6 19.79 -11.03 26.14
C GLY A 6 19.64 -11.29 27.64
N ASP A 7 20.74 -11.68 28.25
CA ASP A 7 20.75 -12.17 29.62
C ASP A 7 20.55 -11.03 30.62
N LEU A 8 19.65 -11.26 31.58
CA LEU A 8 19.46 -10.41 32.76
C LEU A 8 20.35 -10.94 33.88
N CYS A 9 21.51 -10.34 34.05
CA CYS A 9 22.49 -10.74 35.04
C CYS A 9 22.12 -10.22 36.44
N LEU A 10 22.25 -11.10 37.45
CA LEU A 10 22.04 -10.75 38.84
C LEU A 10 23.04 -9.69 39.34
N GLY A 11 22.59 -8.79 40.20
CA GLY A 11 23.43 -7.75 40.79
C GLY A 11 23.79 -6.59 39.85
N LEU A 12 23.21 -6.50 38.65
CA LEU A 12 23.46 -5.41 37.70
C LEU A 12 22.26 -4.48 37.57
N ARG A 13 22.54 -3.25 37.12
CA ARG A 13 21.54 -2.28 36.69
C ARG A 13 21.34 -2.41 35.19
N HIS A 14 20.12 -2.74 34.80
CA HIS A 14 19.68 -2.80 33.41
C HIS A 14 18.81 -1.59 33.11
N GLU A 15 19.13 -0.89 32.03
CA GLU A 15 18.33 0.19 31.50
C GLU A 15 17.82 -0.23 30.12
N VAL A 16 16.51 -0.32 29.99
CA VAL A 16 15.84 -0.69 28.75
C VAL A 16 15.15 0.55 28.24
N ASN A 17 15.62 1.04 27.10
CA ASN A 17 15.05 2.17 26.41
C ASN A 17 14.17 1.65 25.26
N VAL A 18 12.92 2.09 25.20
CA VAL A 18 11.98 1.73 24.14
C VAL A 18 11.63 2.96 23.32
N ASP A 19 11.73 2.84 22.00
CA ASP A 19 11.31 3.84 21.02
C ASP A 19 10.40 3.23 19.96
N VAL A 20 9.39 3.99 19.54
CA VAL A 20 8.53 3.61 18.42
C VAL A 20 9.25 3.97 17.12
N ARG A 21 9.72 2.96 16.39
CA ARG A 21 10.43 3.18 15.12
C ARG A 21 9.49 3.61 14.03
N ALA A 22 8.42 2.83 13.84
CA ALA A 22 7.50 3.04 12.74
C ALA A 22 6.11 2.48 13.03
N TYR A 23 5.12 3.16 12.48
CA TYR A 23 3.73 2.70 12.40
C TYR A 23 3.45 2.35 10.94
N TYR A 24 3.09 1.09 10.68
CA TYR A 24 2.76 0.58 9.35
C TYR A 24 1.25 0.38 9.26
N GLU A 25 0.65 0.93 8.21
CA GLU A 25 -0.73 0.65 7.81
C GLU A 25 -0.73 0.14 6.38
N MET A 26 -0.92 -1.18 6.25
CA MET A 26 -0.92 -1.88 4.96
C MET A 26 -2.35 -2.07 4.45
N LEU A 27 -2.49 -2.26 3.14
CA LEU A 27 -3.77 -2.65 2.55
C LEU A 27 -3.93 -4.17 2.65
N GLU A 28 -5.17 -4.61 2.85
CA GLU A 28 -5.48 -6.04 2.85
C GLU A 28 -5.11 -6.69 1.53
N ASN A 29 -4.49 -7.86 1.65
CA ASN A 29 -3.94 -8.58 0.51
C ASN A 29 -3.90 -10.08 0.79
N ASP A 30 -3.85 -10.87 -0.28
CA ASP A 30 -3.76 -12.33 -0.28
C ASP A 30 -2.43 -12.84 -0.87
N ASP A 31 -1.49 -11.93 -1.18
CA ASP A 31 -0.18 -12.32 -1.69
C ASP A 31 0.67 -13.06 -0.65
N GLU A 32 1.30 -14.16 -1.07
CA GLU A 32 2.16 -14.97 -0.22
C GLU A 32 3.27 -14.13 0.44
N GLY A 33 3.35 -14.19 1.77
CA GLY A 33 4.36 -13.48 2.57
C GLY A 33 4.02 -12.04 2.98
N THR A 34 3.07 -11.38 2.30
CA THR A 34 2.61 -10.02 2.63
C THR A 34 1.13 -9.94 3.03
N ALA A 35 0.41 -11.06 2.98
CA ALA A 35 -0.99 -11.13 3.37
C ALA A 35 -1.23 -10.61 4.81
N CYS A 36 -2.19 -9.70 4.92
CA CYS A 36 -2.62 -9.11 6.18
C CYS A 36 -4.14 -8.89 6.18
N ARG A 37 -4.74 -8.89 7.37
CA ARG A 37 -6.17 -8.60 7.58
C ARG A 37 -6.36 -7.61 8.73
N HIS A 38 -7.40 -6.79 8.66
CA HIS A 38 -7.83 -6.03 9.82
C HIS A 38 -8.63 -6.92 10.76
N PRO A 39 -8.23 -7.07 12.03
CA PRO A 39 -9.00 -7.86 12.99
C PRO A 39 -10.34 -7.16 13.21
N SER A 40 -11.44 -7.88 13.00
CA SER A 40 -12.78 -7.39 13.32
C SER A 40 -13.06 -7.44 14.82
N ASN A 41 -12.44 -8.40 15.51
CA ASN A 41 -12.60 -8.67 16.93
C ASN A 41 -11.26 -9.01 17.60
N ASP A 42 -11.20 -8.94 18.94
CA ASP A 42 -10.00 -9.28 19.72
C ASP A 42 -9.51 -10.72 19.50
N GLN A 43 -10.41 -11.63 19.14
CA GLN A 43 -10.08 -13.02 18.84
C GLN A 43 -9.26 -13.18 17.56
N GLU A 44 -9.42 -12.25 16.62
CA GLU A 44 -8.70 -12.24 15.33
C GLU A 44 -7.37 -11.50 15.41
N GLN A 45 -7.03 -10.92 16.57
CA GLN A 45 -5.69 -10.41 16.79
C GLN A 45 -4.67 -11.53 16.61
N GLU A 46 -3.55 -11.23 15.94
CA GLU A 46 -2.51 -12.19 15.59
C GLU A 46 -2.09 -13.07 16.78
N PHE A 47 -1.87 -12.45 17.95
CA PHE A 47 -1.46 -13.15 19.16
C PHE A 47 -2.51 -14.15 19.65
N ASN A 48 -3.79 -13.77 19.66
CA ASN A 48 -4.87 -14.62 20.13
C ASN A 48 -5.17 -15.75 19.15
N CYS A 49 -5.13 -15.48 17.83
CA CYS A 49 -5.26 -16.50 16.80
C CYS A 49 -4.19 -17.58 16.95
N ARG A 50 -2.90 -17.18 17.03
CA ARG A 50 -1.77 -18.10 17.16
C ARG A 50 -1.82 -18.88 18.48
N SER A 51 -2.19 -18.22 19.57
CA SER A 51 -2.26 -18.86 20.89
C SER A 51 -3.40 -19.88 20.97
N ARG A 52 -4.56 -19.61 20.36
CA ARG A 52 -5.69 -20.56 20.27
C ARG A 52 -5.37 -21.75 19.38
N CYS A 53 -4.74 -21.50 18.24
CA CYS A 53 -4.35 -22.55 17.33
C CYS A 53 -3.30 -23.48 17.97
N ARG A 54 -2.32 -22.92 18.72
CA ARG A 54 -1.39 -23.72 19.53
C ARG A 54 -2.10 -24.47 20.67
N LEU A 55 -3.11 -23.89 21.29
CA LEU A 55 -3.92 -24.58 22.31
C LEU A 55 -4.62 -25.81 21.71
N HIS A 56 -5.22 -25.68 20.52
CA HIS A 56 -5.85 -26.79 19.82
C HIS A 56 -4.84 -27.90 19.49
N LEU A 57 -3.67 -27.53 18.97
CA LEU A 57 -2.60 -28.48 18.66
C LEU A 57 -2.14 -29.27 19.89
N ILE A 58 -1.93 -28.59 21.02
CA ILE A 58 -1.51 -29.24 22.27
C ILE A 58 -2.60 -30.18 22.79
N ARG A 59 -3.87 -29.78 22.71
CA ARG A 59 -5.01 -30.63 23.10
C ARG A 59 -5.12 -31.86 22.20
N GLU A 60 -4.86 -31.75 20.91
CA GLU A 60 -4.90 -32.87 19.97
C GLU A 60 -3.79 -33.89 20.21
N ILE A 61 -2.57 -33.42 20.50
CA ILE A 61 -1.39 -34.30 20.70
C ILE A 61 -1.37 -34.91 22.11
N TYR A 62 -1.59 -34.09 23.13
CA TYR A 62 -1.35 -34.46 24.52
C TYR A 62 -2.63 -34.64 25.34
N ASN A 63 -3.81 -34.33 24.78
CA ASN A 63 -5.10 -34.34 25.51
C ASN A 63 -5.03 -33.56 26.84
N CYS A 64 -4.31 -32.45 26.86
CA CYS A 64 -4.16 -31.60 28.04
C CYS A 64 -4.10 -30.12 27.64
N THR A 65 -4.28 -29.24 28.62
CA THR A 65 -4.17 -27.78 28.42
C THR A 65 -2.84 -27.27 29.00
N ALA A 66 -2.02 -26.62 28.17
CA ALA A 66 -0.77 -26.03 28.62
C ALA A 66 -1.02 -24.90 29.64
N HIS A 67 -0.20 -24.84 30.69
CA HIS A 67 -0.33 -23.80 31.72
C HIS A 67 -0.21 -22.38 31.15
N SER A 68 0.67 -22.15 30.17
CA SER A 68 0.84 -20.86 29.51
C SER A 68 -0.37 -20.42 28.67
N LEU A 69 -1.26 -21.35 28.31
CA LEU A 69 -2.45 -21.11 27.48
C LEU A 69 -3.76 -21.28 28.27
N SER A 70 -3.67 -21.50 29.58
CA SER A 70 -4.82 -21.66 30.48
C SER A 70 -5.78 -20.46 30.46
N TYR A 71 -5.27 -19.25 30.19
CA TYR A 71 -6.08 -18.03 30.07
C TYR A 71 -7.05 -18.04 28.88
N LEU A 72 -6.82 -18.91 27.90
CA LEU A 72 -7.69 -19.09 26.72
C LEU A 72 -8.70 -20.20 26.89
N ALA A 73 -8.50 -21.09 27.86
CA ALA A 73 -9.45 -22.13 28.18
C ALA A 73 -10.57 -21.54 29.03
N ASP A 74 -11.80 -22.00 28.83
CA ASP A 74 -12.90 -21.64 29.72
C ASP A 74 -12.65 -22.17 31.14
N LYS A 75 -13.45 -21.70 32.10
CA LYS A 75 -13.24 -21.97 33.54
C LYS A 75 -13.18 -23.46 33.91
N ASP A 76 -13.75 -24.34 33.07
CA ASP A 76 -13.73 -25.80 33.25
C ASP A 76 -12.71 -26.53 32.33
N TYR A 77 -11.75 -25.78 31.77
CA TYR A 77 -10.69 -26.28 30.87
C TYR A 77 -11.21 -27.13 29.70
N ASP A 78 -12.48 -26.99 29.32
CA ASP A 78 -13.19 -27.78 28.31
C ASP A 78 -13.03 -29.30 28.49
N GLY A 79 -12.88 -29.76 29.73
CA GLY A 79 -12.67 -31.18 30.04
C GLY A 79 -11.24 -31.69 29.88
N TYR A 80 -10.27 -30.81 29.60
CA TYR A 80 -8.84 -31.14 29.49
C TYR A 80 -8.09 -30.73 30.76
N SER A 81 -7.46 -31.68 31.46
CA SER A 81 -6.62 -31.34 32.62
C SER A 81 -5.39 -30.53 32.20
N PRO A 82 -4.80 -29.73 33.11
CA PRO A 82 -3.51 -29.12 32.88
C PRO A 82 -2.43 -30.18 32.60
N CYS A 83 -1.52 -29.89 31.66
CA CYS A 83 -0.44 -30.82 31.29
C CYS A 83 0.60 -30.98 32.40
N ASP A 84 1.10 -32.21 32.61
CA ASP A 84 2.25 -32.48 33.45
C ASP A 84 3.52 -32.63 32.59
N TYR A 85 4.32 -31.57 32.55
CA TYR A 85 5.53 -31.51 31.74
C TYR A 85 6.63 -32.51 32.16
N THR A 86 6.47 -33.22 33.28
CA THR A 86 7.45 -34.24 33.70
C THR A 86 7.19 -35.60 33.06
N THR A 87 5.94 -35.90 32.73
CA THR A 87 5.51 -37.20 32.17
C THR A 87 5.12 -37.12 30.70
N ASP A 88 4.63 -35.95 30.25
CA ASP A 88 3.97 -35.83 28.95
C ASP A 88 4.95 -35.53 27.80
N VAL A 89 6.21 -35.20 28.09
CA VAL A 89 7.23 -34.81 27.10
C VAL A 89 7.71 -35.99 26.24
N GLU A 90 7.56 -37.22 26.72
CA GLU A 90 8.02 -38.41 25.97
C GLU A 90 7.11 -38.79 24.80
N ARG A 91 5.88 -38.23 24.73
CA ARG A 91 4.92 -38.52 23.65
C ARG A 91 5.17 -37.64 22.43
N THR A 92 6.34 -37.80 21.80
CA THR A 92 6.63 -37.16 20.50
C THR A 92 6.25 -38.14 19.38
N GLU A 93 4.97 -38.41 19.21
CA GLU A 93 4.49 -39.27 18.13
C GLU A 93 4.00 -38.43 16.95
N ASN A 94 4.81 -38.42 15.88
CA ASN A 94 4.41 -38.49 14.48
C ASN A 94 3.06 -37.84 14.11
N THR A 95 2.87 -36.58 14.43
CA THR A 95 1.74 -35.79 13.92
C THR A 95 2.22 -34.98 12.72
N ASN A 96 1.49 -35.09 11.61
CA ASN A 96 1.76 -34.32 10.38
C ASN A 96 1.41 -32.83 10.56
N SER A 97 0.59 -32.52 11.58
CA SER A 97 0.16 -31.16 11.93
C SER A 97 1.30 -30.43 12.64
N THR A 98 2.07 -29.68 11.86
CA THR A 98 3.19 -28.90 12.36
C THR A 98 2.71 -27.53 12.85
N ASP A 99 3.45 -26.93 13.79
CA ASP A 99 3.22 -25.54 14.23
C ASP A 99 3.20 -24.58 13.02
N GLU A 100 3.92 -24.89 11.94
CA GLU A 100 3.92 -24.11 10.70
C GLU A 100 2.57 -24.10 9.98
N GLU A 101 1.81 -25.19 10.01
CA GLU A 101 0.48 -25.25 9.40
C GLU A 101 -0.51 -24.35 10.16
N CYS A 102 -0.37 -24.33 11.49
CA CYS A 102 -1.09 -23.43 12.36
C CYS A 102 -0.78 -21.95 12.07
N LEU A 103 0.48 -21.63 11.73
CA LEU A 103 0.89 -20.26 11.40
C LEU A 103 0.35 -19.75 10.06
N LYS A 104 -0.02 -20.65 9.12
CA LYS A 104 -0.54 -20.24 7.80
C LYS A 104 -1.98 -19.71 7.85
N SER A 105 -2.78 -20.16 8.82
CA SER A 105 -4.19 -19.75 8.93
C SER A 105 -4.37 -18.39 9.62
N CYS A 106 -3.38 -17.96 10.42
CA CYS A 106 -3.42 -16.69 11.14
C CYS A 106 -2.74 -15.58 10.33
N TYR A 107 -3.55 -14.68 9.76
CA TYR A 107 -3.04 -13.49 9.10
C TYR A 107 -2.44 -12.49 10.09
N ARG A 108 -1.43 -11.76 9.63
CA ARG A 108 -0.88 -10.63 10.39
C ARG A 108 -1.87 -9.47 10.39
N ASN A 109 -1.84 -8.66 11.44
CA ASN A 109 -2.58 -7.41 11.44
C ASN A 109 -1.98 -6.48 10.37
N CYS A 110 -2.84 -5.82 9.58
CA CYS A 110 -2.42 -4.78 8.63
C CYS A 110 -1.88 -3.53 9.32
N LYS A 111 -2.26 -3.30 10.59
CA LYS A 111 -1.72 -2.24 11.44
C LYS A 111 -0.64 -2.82 12.33
N GLN A 112 0.61 -2.42 12.11
CA GLN A 112 1.76 -2.91 12.87
C GLN A 112 2.57 -1.75 13.43
N ILE A 113 2.81 -1.79 14.74
CA ILE A 113 3.72 -0.87 15.41
C ILE A 113 5.05 -1.58 15.57
N ARG A 114 6.12 -0.95 15.08
CA ARG A 114 7.48 -1.44 15.25
C ARG A 114 8.19 -0.72 16.37
N PHE A 115 8.66 -1.50 17.34
CA PHE A 115 9.41 -1.00 18.47
C PHE A 115 10.89 -1.29 18.28
N ARG A 116 11.73 -0.34 18.68
CA ARG A 116 13.13 -0.57 18.94
C ARG A 116 13.33 -0.60 20.44
N VAL A 117 14.11 -1.59 20.86
CA VAL A 117 14.44 -1.82 22.26
C VAL A 117 15.95 -1.81 22.37
N ASP A 118 16.50 -0.78 23.00
CA ASP A 118 17.91 -0.66 23.28
C ASP A 118 18.16 -1.03 24.76
N HIS A 119 18.99 -2.04 25.00
CA HIS A 119 19.38 -2.49 26.35
C HIS A 119 20.78 -2.03 26.69
N GLU A 120 20.95 -1.42 27.85
CA GLU A 120 22.23 -0.98 28.37
C GLU A 120 22.43 -1.46 29.82
N ILE A 121 23.65 -1.86 30.15
CA ILE A 121 24.02 -2.28 31.49
C ILE A 121 24.79 -1.13 32.16
N LYS A 122 24.26 -0.55 33.23
CA LYS A 122 24.83 0.62 33.94
C LYS A 122 25.76 0.26 35.09
N GLY A 123 26.27 -0.98 35.13
CA GLY A 123 27.23 -1.47 36.12
C GLY A 123 26.59 -2.18 37.33
N PRO A 124 27.40 -2.54 38.34
CA PRO A 124 26.98 -3.34 39.47
C PRO A 124 26.15 -2.54 40.49
N MET A 125 25.25 -3.24 41.17
CA MET A 125 24.48 -2.73 42.30
C MET A 125 25.23 -2.94 43.62
N LEU A 126 24.85 -2.15 44.63
CA LEU A 126 25.41 -2.28 45.99
C LEU A 126 25.09 -3.65 46.61
N ASN A 127 23.94 -4.24 46.26
CA ASN A 127 23.55 -5.58 46.67
C ASN A 127 23.54 -6.51 45.46
N SER A 128 24.37 -7.56 45.48
CA SER A 128 24.50 -8.53 44.39
C SER A 128 23.27 -9.40 44.18
N ASN A 129 22.39 -9.49 45.19
CA ASN A 129 21.15 -10.29 45.13
C ASN A 129 19.97 -9.50 44.55
N LEU A 130 20.16 -8.21 44.25
CA LEU A 130 19.14 -7.35 43.69
C LEU A 130 19.56 -6.92 42.28
N THR A 131 18.65 -7.03 41.33
CA THR A 131 18.77 -6.41 40.02
C THR A 131 17.77 -5.28 39.90
N MET A 132 18.16 -4.21 39.20
CA MET A 132 17.27 -3.10 38.92
C MET A 132 17.11 -3.02 37.42
N VAL A 133 15.87 -3.17 36.96
CA VAL A 133 15.49 -2.98 35.57
C VAL A 133 14.70 -1.68 35.48
N THR A 134 15.27 -0.69 34.81
CA THR A 134 14.62 0.60 34.57
C THR A 134 14.11 0.62 33.14
N LEU A 135 12.80 0.82 32.98
CA LEU A 135 12.14 0.93 31.68
C LEU A 135 11.90 2.40 31.36
N ASN A 136 12.53 2.89 30.30
CA ASN A 136 12.45 4.27 29.87
C ASN A 136 11.88 4.35 28.45
N TRP A 137 10.97 5.31 28.22
CA TRP A 137 10.53 5.67 26.88
C TRP A 137 11.42 6.80 26.35
N ARG A 138 11.95 6.66 25.13
CA ARG A 138 12.73 7.73 24.48
C ARG A 138 11.79 8.71 23.75
N SER A 139 12.16 9.17 22.56
CA SER A 139 11.37 10.10 21.76
C SER A 139 10.08 9.43 21.26
N PHE A 140 8.99 10.19 21.24
CA PHE A 140 7.70 9.79 20.66
C PHE A 140 7.60 10.16 19.17
N GLU A 141 8.69 10.58 18.55
CA GLU A 141 8.74 10.78 17.10
C GLU A 141 8.82 9.42 16.41
N TYR A 142 7.84 9.13 15.55
CA TYR A 142 7.77 7.86 14.81
C TYR A 142 7.55 8.12 13.31
N LEU A 143 8.02 7.18 12.50
CA LEU A 143 7.76 7.18 11.06
C LEU A 143 6.38 6.54 10.78
N SER A 144 5.46 7.25 10.12
CA SER A 144 4.20 6.66 9.65
C SER A 144 4.33 6.22 8.18
N LEU A 145 4.04 4.95 7.89
CA LEU A 145 4.10 4.35 6.56
C LEU A 145 2.73 3.78 6.21
N GLU A 146 2.00 4.47 5.34
CA GLU A 146 0.68 4.07 4.87
C GLU A 146 0.76 3.62 3.40
N GLN A 147 0.28 2.41 3.12
CA GLN A 147 0.18 1.90 1.77
C GLN A 147 -1.11 2.39 1.13
N ASN A 148 -1.00 3.12 0.02
CA ASN A 148 -2.14 3.61 -0.74
C ASN A 148 -2.24 2.88 -2.09
N ARG A 149 -3.47 2.73 -2.58
CA ARG A 149 -3.71 2.09 -3.88
C ARG A 149 -3.22 3.01 -5.00
N VAL A 150 -2.17 2.59 -5.71
CA VAL A 150 -1.55 3.40 -6.79
C VAL A 150 -2.51 3.64 -7.95
N TYR A 151 -3.32 2.64 -8.31
CA TYR A 151 -4.26 2.71 -9.42
C TYR A 151 -5.70 2.66 -8.93
N THR A 152 -6.42 3.75 -9.18
CA THR A 152 -7.83 3.89 -8.83
C THR A 152 -8.68 3.97 -10.10
N VAL A 153 -9.99 3.73 -9.98
CA VAL A 153 -10.92 3.82 -11.12
C VAL A 153 -10.93 5.22 -11.73
N THR A 154 -10.66 6.25 -10.92
CA THR A 154 -10.53 7.63 -11.42
C THR A 154 -9.29 7.80 -12.30
N SER A 155 -8.13 7.22 -11.91
CA SER A 155 -6.94 7.17 -12.76
C SER A 155 -7.21 6.45 -14.08
N PHE A 156 -7.94 5.33 -14.04
CA PHE A 156 -8.35 4.57 -15.24
C PHE A 156 -9.22 5.40 -16.20
N ILE A 157 -10.24 6.08 -15.66
CA ILE A 157 -11.11 6.93 -16.48
C ILE A 157 -10.33 8.12 -17.05
N ALA A 158 -9.39 8.69 -16.29
CA ALA A 158 -8.56 9.80 -16.77
C ALA A 158 -7.66 9.37 -17.95
N GLU A 159 -7.05 8.19 -17.89
CA GLU A 159 -6.21 7.65 -18.98
C GLU A 159 -7.04 7.31 -20.23
N ILE A 160 -8.23 6.73 -20.05
CA ILE A 160 -9.17 6.46 -21.15
C ILE A 160 -9.69 7.77 -21.75
N GLY A 161 -10.10 8.72 -20.92
CA GLY A 161 -10.58 10.03 -21.35
C GLY A 161 -9.50 10.82 -22.09
N GLY A 162 -8.25 10.75 -21.64
CA GLY A 162 -7.12 11.37 -22.30
C GLY A 162 -6.87 10.78 -23.69
N SER A 163 -6.81 9.45 -23.81
CA SER A 163 -6.60 8.80 -25.10
C SER A 163 -7.77 9.06 -26.07
N ILE A 164 -9.01 8.80 -25.66
CA ILE A 164 -10.21 9.05 -26.49
C ILE A 164 -10.34 10.53 -26.87
N GLY A 165 -10.04 11.44 -25.94
CA GLY A 165 -10.07 12.88 -26.18
C GLY A 165 -9.11 13.33 -27.27
N VAL A 166 -7.90 12.75 -27.34
CA VAL A 166 -6.94 13.03 -28.41
C VAL A 166 -7.46 12.55 -29.77
N TRP A 167 -8.00 11.33 -29.84
CA TRP A 167 -8.56 10.79 -31.08
C TRP A 167 -9.77 11.58 -31.58
N LEU A 168 -10.67 11.97 -30.69
CA LEU A 168 -11.81 12.84 -31.02
C LEU A 168 -11.35 14.24 -31.42
N GLY A 169 -10.36 14.81 -30.73
CA GLY A 169 -9.78 16.11 -31.08
C GLY A 169 -9.17 16.12 -32.48
N LEU A 170 -8.39 15.10 -32.83
CA LEU A 170 -7.86 14.92 -34.18
C LEU A 170 -8.97 14.73 -35.22
N SER A 171 -10.04 14.01 -34.88
CA SER A 171 -11.20 13.82 -35.76
C SER A 171 -11.88 15.16 -36.09
N VAL A 172 -12.10 16.01 -35.08
CA VAL A 172 -12.70 17.35 -35.25
C VAL A 172 -11.80 18.28 -36.05
N LEU A 173 -10.49 18.29 -35.77
CA LEU A 173 -9.54 19.12 -36.52
C LEU A 173 -9.49 18.72 -38.00
N SER A 174 -9.57 17.42 -38.30
CA SER A 174 -9.59 16.94 -39.69
C SER A 174 -10.83 17.43 -40.46
N LEU A 175 -12.01 17.42 -39.82
CA LEU A 175 -13.24 17.94 -40.41
C LEU A 175 -13.17 19.44 -40.72
N ILE A 176 -12.59 20.23 -39.82
CA ILE A 176 -12.45 21.68 -40.02
C ILE A 176 -11.56 21.96 -41.23
N GLN A 177 -10.41 21.28 -41.34
CA GLN A 177 -9.47 21.48 -42.45
C GLN A 177 -10.09 21.11 -43.80
N VAL A 178 -10.83 19.99 -43.87
CA VAL A 178 -11.54 19.60 -45.10
C VAL A 178 -12.58 20.65 -45.50
N SER A 179 -13.34 21.17 -44.53
CA SER A 179 -14.37 22.19 -44.80
C SER A 179 -13.77 23.49 -45.36
N GLN A 180 -12.65 23.95 -44.80
CA GLN A 180 -11.94 25.13 -45.28
C GLN A 180 -11.35 24.91 -46.68
N HIS A 181 -10.75 23.75 -46.92
CA HIS A 181 -10.17 23.43 -48.23
C HIS A 181 -11.25 23.37 -49.33
N SER A 182 -12.41 22.78 -49.04
CA SER A 182 -13.53 22.73 -50.00
C SER A 182 -14.12 24.11 -50.31
N ILE A 183 -14.23 25.01 -49.33
CA ILE A 183 -14.71 26.39 -49.55
C ILE A 183 -13.68 27.19 -50.37
N GLN A 184 -12.39 27.03 -50.07
CA GLN A 184 -11.31 27.68 -50.83
C GLN A 184 -11.31 27.22 -52.29
N ASP A 185 -11.45 25.91 -52.54
CA ASP A 185 -11.49 25.36 -53.90
C ASP A 185 -12.75 25.81 -54.65
N LEU A 186 -13.90 25.91 -53.97
CA LEU A 186 -15.12 26.49 -54.53
C LEU A 186 -14.99 27.98 -54.85
N LEU A 187 -14.34 28.78 -54.00
CA LEU A 187 -14.08 30.20 -54.23
C LEU A 187 -13.10 30.41 -55.40
N LEU A 188 -12.07 29.58 -55.53
CA LEU A 188 -11.16 29.60 -56.68
C LEU A 188 -11.87 29.19 -57.98
N ARG A 189 -12.73 28.16 -57.94
CA ARG A 189 -13.58 27.78 -59.09
C ARG A 189 -14.62 28.84 -59.45
N TYR A 190 -15.18 29.53 -58.46
CA TYR A 190 -16.15 30.61 -58.68
C TYR A 190 -15.47 31.85 -59.29
N THR A 191 -14.28 32.24 -58.82
CA THR A 191 -13.51 33.35 -59.38
C THR A 191 -12.98 33.05 -60.79
N SER A 192 -12.56 31.82 -61.08
CA SER A 192 -12.14 31.43 -62.44
C SER A 192 -13.32 31.38 -63.43
N ASN A 193 -14.50 30.88 -63.01
CA ASN A 193 -15.72 30.93 -63.83
C ASN A 193 -16.22 32.37 -64.06
N LYS A 194 -16.00 33.29 -63.11
CA LYS A 194 -16.34 34.71 -63.30
C LYS A 194 -15.39 35.41 -64.29
N GLN A 195 -14.11 35.00 -64.34
CA GLN A 195 -13.15 35.50 -65.34
C GLN A 195 -13.45 34.99 -66.77
N SER A 196 -14.02 33.79 -66.95
CA SER A 196 -14.42 33.33 -68.30
C SER A 196 -15.67 34.06 -68.84
N LEU A 197 -16.55 34.57 -67.97
CA LEU A 197 -17.71 35.39 -68.34
C LEU A 197 -17.40 36.88 -68.56
N GLN A 198 -16.35 37.45 -67.93
CA GLN A 198 -15.91 38.82 -68.23
C GLN A 198 -14.99 38.95 -69.46
N ASN A 199 -14.30 37.88 -69.87
CA ASN A 199 -13.57 37.89 -71.15
C ASN A 199 -14.49 37.78 -72.38
N GLY A 200 -15.81 37.63 -72.20
CA GLY A 200 -16.81 37.57 -73.26
C GLY A 200 -17.53 38.88 -73.57
N SER A 201 -17.22 40.01 -72.92
CA SER A 201 -17.86 41.30 -73.21
C SER A 201 -16.90 42.49 -73.03
N CYS A 202 -16.30 42.87 -74.16
CA CYS A 202 -15.77 44.20 -74.53
C CYS A 202 -15.18 45.11 -73.44
N PHE A 203 -13.90 45.45 -73.58
CA PHE A 203 -13.50 46.86 -73.56
C PHE A 203 -12.26 47.09 -74.45
N VAL A 204 -12.52 47.55 -75.68
CA VAL A 204 -11.58 48.39 -76.43
C VAL A 204 -11.71 49.79 -75.85
N ALA A 205 -10.62 50.36 -75.36
CA ALA A 205 -10.45 51.80 -75.28
C ALA A 205 -8.98 52.16 -75.47
N ASN A 206 -8.63 52.40 -76.73
CA ASN A 206 -7.55 53.31 -77.08
C ASN A 206 -8.09 54.74 -76.94
N LEU A 207 -7.43 55.62 -76.19
CA LEU A 207 -7.29 57.02 -76.59
C LEU A 207 -6.13 57.72 -75.86
N SER A 208 -5.45 58.52 -76.68
CA SER A 208 -4.14 59.15 -76.55
C SER A 208 -4.22 60.55 -75.92
N HIS A 209 -3.12 60.93 -75.25
CA HIS A 209 -2.57 62.29 -75.02
C HIS A 209 -3.45 63.43 -74.44
N SER A 210 -2.98 64.05 -73.34
CA SER A 210 -2.56 65.47 -73.36
C SER A 210 -1.82 65.90 -72.08
N HIS A 211 -0.74 66.64 -72.29
CA HIS A 211 0.20 67.26 -71.35
C HIS A 211 -0.44 68.15 -70.27
N LYS A 212 0.10 68.13 -69.05
CA LYS A 212 0.35 69.36 -68.27
C LYS A 212 1.47 69.18 -67.23
N ASN A 213 2.63 69.78 -67.52
CA ASN A 213 3.73 70.03 -66.58
C ASN A 213 3.30 71.02 -65.48
N ARG A 214 3.79 70.84 -64.24
CA ARG A 214 4.61 71.84 -63.51
C ARG A 214 5.01 71.39 -62.09
N ASN A 215 6.33 71.48 -61.85
CA ASN A 215 7.06 71.85 -60.61
C ASN A 215 7.04 70.82 -59.45
N LEU A 216 8.15 70.42 -58.82
CA LEU A 216 9.55 70.87 -58.78
C LEU A 216 10.51 69.70 -59.07
#